data_AF-A0AAD3RM91-F1
#
_entry.id   AF-A0AAD3RM91-F1
#
_cell.length_a   1.000
_cell.length_b   1.000
_cell.length_c   1.000
_cell.angle_alpha   90.00
_cell.angle_beta   90.00
_cell.angle_gamma   90.00
#
_symmetry.space_group_name_H-M   'P 1'
#
loop_
_entity.id
_entity.type
_entity.pdbx_description
1 polymer ?
#
loop_
_entity_poly.entity_id
_entity_poly.type
_entity_poly.pdbx_seq_one_letter_code
_entity_poly.pdbx_strand_id
1 'polypeptide(L)'
;MEAGSSSVQSLSLSDSHLAELDGDTLRLFGLGALEALERGWGVQTADAVTVITFRYINFDAIVPTLPRIRVKFSNLLHLIFLETNISRLPQLAALAQVRRLDQLTIHPEGNPVVSLALWRSFIIYRLHHFNLQRINGQERIGV
;
A
#
# COMPACT_ATOMS: atom_id res chain seq x y z
N MET A 1 22.07 20.20 28.27
CA MET A 1 20.87 20.51 27.47
C MET A 1 20.79 19.48 26.36
N GLU A 2 19.63 18.85 26.27
CA GLU A 2 19.30 17.67 25.46
C GLU A 2 19.20 17.93 23.95
N ALA A 3 19.06 16.78 23.27
CA ALA A 3 18.37 16.52 22.01
C ALA A 3 19.26 16.51 20.76
N GLY A 4 19.34 15.43 20.00
CA GLY A 4 18.71 14.12 20.10
C GLY A 4 19.31 13.29 18.96
N SER A 5 20.01 12.22 19.31
CA SER A 5 20.54 11.26 18.33
C SER A 5 19.34 10.56 17.69
N SER A 6 18.90 11.02 16.53
CA SER A 6 18.01 10.27 15.66
C SER A 6 18.81 9.09 15.10
N SER A 7 18.92 8.03 15.89
CA SER A 7 19.46 6.75 15.47
C SER A 7 18.49 6.15 14.47
N VAL A 8 18.65 6.52 13.20
CA VAL A 8 18.01 5.82 12.08
C VAL A 8 18.69 4.46 12.04
N GLN A 9 18.11 3.48 12.73
CA GLN A 9 18.53 2.10 12.62
C GLN A 9 18.17 1.64 11.21
N SER A 10 19.10 1.83 10.27
CA SER A 10 19.13 1.14 9.00
C SER A 10 19.23 -0.35 9.31
N LEU A 11 18.09 -0.99 9.53
CA LEU A 11 17.99 -2.43 9.61
C LEU A 11 18.46 -2.95 8.26
N SER A 12 19.65 -3.54 8.23
CA SER A 12 20.19 -4.18 7.04
C SER A 12 19.29 -5.36 6.69
N LEU A 13 18.29 -5.08 5.84
CA LEU A 13 17.32 -6.04 5.33
C LEU A 13 18.08 -6.97 4.37
N SER A 14 18.44 -8.15 4.89
CA SER A 14 18.95 -9.34 4.19
C SER A 14 18.96 -9.27 2.66
N ASP A 15 20.15 -9.33 2.03
CA ASP A 15 20.56 -9.68 0.64
C ASP A 15 19.58 -9.46 -0.54
N SER A 16 18.55 -8.68 -0.34
CA SER A 16 17.45 -8.45 -1.26
C SER A 16 17.03 -7.02 -1.00
N HIS A 17 17.67 -6.09 -1.71
CA HIS A 17 17.40 -4.64 -1.73
C HIS A 17 15.99 -4.29 -2.28
N LEU A 18 15.04 -5.20 -2.10
CA LEU A 18 13.70 -5.19 -2.66
C LEU A 18 12.68 -4.64 -1.64
N ALA A 19 13.03 -4.48 -0.37
CA ALA A 19 12.19 -3.85 0.63
C ALA A 19 12.97 -2.84 1.46
N GLU A 20 12.36 -1.71 1.74
CA GLU A 20 12.93 -0.60 2.53
C GLU A 20 11.88 -0.07 3.49
N LEU A 21 12.25 0.18 4.74
CA LEU A 21 11.43 0.91 5.70
C LEU A 21 12.02 2.31 5.89
N ASP A 22 11.25 3.32 5.50
CA ASP A 22 11.58 4.73 5.61
C ASP A 22 10.52 5.41 6.49
N GLY A 23 10.85 5.61 7.76
CA GLY A 23 9.89 6.08 8.77
C GLY A 23 8.73 5.10 8.96
N ASP A 24 7.51 5.56 8.67
CA ASP A 24 6.26 4.80 8.72
C ASP A 24 5.88 4.15 7.38
N THR A 25 6.74 4.30 6.37
CA THR A 25 6.47 3.87 4.99
C THR A 25 7.30 2.65 4.64
N LEU A 26 6.63 1.53 4.40
CA LEU A 26 7.23 0.31 3.86
C LEU A 26 7.18 0.34 2.32
N ARG A 27 8.35 0.39 1.68
CA ARG A 27 8.51 0.41 0.22
C ARG A 27 8.92 -0.98 -0.27
N LEU A 28 8.20 -1.50 -1.25
CA LEU A 28 8.40 -2.82 -1.83
C LEU A 28 8.66 -2.70 -3.34
N PHE A 29 9.74 -3.31 -3.81
CA PHE A 29 10.27 -3.20 -5.17
C PHE A 29 10.42 -4.58 -5.81
N GLY A 30 9.66 -4.86 -6.87
CA GLY A 30 9.73 -6.14 -7.57
C GLY A 30 9.12 -7.30 -6.78
N LEU A 31 8.85 -8.41 -7.47
CA LEU A 31 8.09 -9.54 -6.92
C LEU A 31 8.68 -10.12 -5.63
N GLY A 32 10.02 -10.20 -5.54
CA GLY A 32 10.71 -10.74 -4.35
C GLY A 32 10.48 -9.91 -3.08
N ALA A 33 10.07 -8.65 -3.20
CA ALA A 33 9.73 -7.81 -2.04
C ALA A 33 8.53 -8.33 -1.25
N LEU A 34 7.63 -9.12 -1.88
CA LEU A 34 6.46 -9.66 -1.19
C LEU A 34 6.84 -10.61 -0.04
N GLU A 35 8.04 -11.20 -0.07
CA GLU A 35 8.57 -11.98 1.06
C GLU A 35 8.69 -11.13 2.33
N ALA A 36 8.93 -9.81 2.21
CA ALA A 36 8.96 -8.91 3.37
C ALA A 36 7.59 -8.85 4.09
N LEU A 37 6.49 -9.10 3.37
CA LEU A 37 5.16 -9.22 3.97
C LEU A 37 4.98 -10.53 4.76
N GLU A 38 5.86 -11.51 4.58
CA GLU A 38 5.87 -12.78 5.33
C GLU A 38 6.92 -12.79 6.46
N ARG A 39 7.97 -11.96 6.37
CA ARG A 39 9.02 -11.83 7.41
C ARG A 39 8.45 -11.51 8.80
N GLY A 40 9.10 -11.96 9.87
CA GLY A 40 8.74 -11.56 11.24
C GLY A 40 9.20 -10.12 11.52
N TRP A 41 8.31 -9.13 11.39
CA TRP A 41 8.59 -7.77 11.85
C TRP A 41 8.39 -7.72 13.37
N GLY A 42 9.25 -6.97 14.08
CA GLY A 42 9.01 -6.67 15.49
C GLY A 42 7.68 -5.90 15.64
N VAL A 43 6.95 -6.16 16.73
CA VAL A 43 5.60 -5.59 16.96
C VAL A 43 5.61 -4.06 16.83
N GLN A 44 6.60 -3.38 17.41
CA GLN A 44 6.72 -1.93 17.34
C GLN A 44 6.94 -1.43 15.90
N THR A 45 7.78 -2.11 15.12
CA THR A 45 8.03 -1.74 13.73
C THR A 45 6.80 -1.99 12.86
N ALA A 46 6.11 -3.11 13.07
CA ALA A 46 4.90 -3.44 12.31
C ALA A 46 3.76 -2.46 12.63
N ASP A 47 3.61 -2.03 13.89
CA ASP A 47 2.60 -1.08 14.30
C ASP A 47 2.92 0.36 13.85
N ALA A 48 4.19 0.69 13.65
CA ALA A 48 4.61 1.99 13.11
C ALA A 48 4.33 2.15 11.60
N VAL A 49 4.12 1.07 10.85
CA VAL A 49 3.85 1.15 9.41
C VAL A 49 2.42 1.63 9.16
N THR A 50 2.30 2.82 8.55
CA THR A 50 1.01 3.44 8.18
C THR A 50 0.81 3.48 6.67
N VAL A 51 1.90 3.37 5.88
CA VAL A 51 1.90 3.43 4.43
C VAL A 51 2.64 2.22 3.86
N ILE A 52 2.08 1.58 2.83
CA ILE A 52 2.78 0.58 2.02
C ILE A 52 2.78 1.00 0.56
N THR A 53 3.98 1.04 -0.03
CA THR A 53 4.18 1.33 -1.45
C THR A 53 4.61 0.06 -2.19
N PHE A 54 3.88 -0.29 -3.24
CA PHE A 54 4.23 -1.34 -4.17
C PHE A 54 4.76 -0.74 -5.47
N ARG A 55 5.94 -1.16 -5.89
CA ARG A 55 6.59 -0.68 -7.12
C ARG A 55 7.13 -1.85 -7.93
N TYR A 56 6.85 -1.87 -9.24
CA TYR A 56 7.29 -2.95 -10.15
C TYR A 56 6.77 -4.35 -9.77
N ILE A 57 5.60 -4.42 -9.13
CA ILE A 57 4.96 -5.70 -8.74
C ILE A 57 3.60 -5.76 -9.42
N ASN A 58 3.35 -6.80 -10.23
CA ASN A 58 2.04 -6.99 -10.84
C ASN A 58 0.97 -7.08 -9.74
N PHE A 59 -0.09 -6.28 -9.85
CA PHE A 59 -1.15 -6.18 -8.87
C PHE A 59 -1.77 -7.54 -8.52
N ASP A 60 -1.94 -8.41 -9.51
CA ASP A 60 -2.50 -9.75 -9.30
C ASP A 60 -1.62 -10.62 -8.39
N ALA A 61 -0.31 -10.36 -8.31
CA ALA A 61 0.60 -11.01 -7.36
C ALA A 61 0.51 -10.41 -5.95
N ILE A 62 0.08 -9.15 -5.82
CA ILE A 62 -0.14 -8.49 -4.53
C ILE A 62 -1.44 -8.98 -3.89
N VAL A 63 -2.50 -9.21 -4.68
CA VAL A 63 -3.85 -9.56 -4.21
C VAL A 63 -3.88 -10.66 -3.12
N PRO A 64 -3.16 -11.80 -3.25
CA PRO A 64 -3.16 -12.84 -2.23
C PRO A 64 -2.62 -12.41 -0.86
N THR A 65 -1.81 -11.34 -0.83
CA THR A 65 -1.18 -10.82 0.40
C THR A 65 -2.06 -9.83 1.16
N LEU A 66 -3.04 -9.20 0.49
CA LEU A 66 -3.89 -8.13 1.05
C LEU A 66 -4.58 -8.51 2.38
N PRO A 67 -5.15 -9.71 2.56
CA PRO A 67 -5.76 -10.09 3.83
C PRO A 67 -4.76 -10.12 4.99
N ARG A 68 -3.52 -10.55 4.72
CA ARG A 68 -2.46 -10.72 5.73
C ARG A 68 -1.83 -9.40 6.12
N ILE A 69 -1.64 -8.51 5.14
CA ILE A 69 -1.13 -7.15 5.33
C ILE A 69 -1.92 -6.44 6.44
N ARG A 70 -3.25 -6.55 6.42
CA ARG A 70 -4.11 -5.89 7.42
C ARG A 70 -3.92 -6.40 8.85
N VAL A 71 -3.64 -7.70 9.00
CA VAL A 71 -3.41 -8.30 10.32
C VAL A 71 -2.04 -7.88 10.85
N LYS A 72 -1.06 -7.78 9.95
CA LYS A 72 0.33 -7.51 10.28
C LYS A 72 0.60 -6.03 10.57
N PHE A 73 0.01 -5.15 9.78
CA PHE A 73 0.17 -3.70 9.86
C PHE A 73 -1.17 -3.10 10.28
N SER A 74 -1.46 -3.17 11.59
CA SER A 74 -2.73 -2.76 12.22
C SER A 74 -3.11 -1.31 11.93
N ASN A 75 -2.10 -0.43 11.87
CA ASN A 75 -2.21 1.01 11.64
C ASN A 75 -2.06 1.38 10.16
N LEU A 76 -2.15 0.43 9.23
CA LEU A 76 -2.12 0.73 7.80
C LEU A 76 -3.31 1.61 7.40
N LEU A 77 -3.01 2.77 6.83
CA LEU A 77 -3.98 3.76 6.36
C LEU A 77 -3.90 4.01 4.85
N HIS A 78 -2.74 3.81 4.24
CA HIS A 78 -2.50 4.18 2.84
C HIS A 78 -1.80 3.08 2.04
N LEU A 79 -2.38 2.74 0.88
CA LEU A 79 -1.73 1.92 -0.14
C LEU A 79 -1.38 2.75 -1.36
N ILE A 80 -0.14 2.61 -1.83
CA ILE A 80 0.39 3.26 -3.02
C ILE A 80 0.81 2.19 -4.03
N PHE A 81 0.32 2.32 -5.26
CA PHE A 81 0.59 1.43 -6.38
C PHE A 81 1.29 2.21 -7.49
N LEU A 82 2.56 1.86 -7.76
CA LEU A 82 3.40 2.44 -8.79
C LEU A 82 3.82 1.36 -9.78
N GLU A 83 3.48 1.51 -11.07
CA GLU A 83 3.87 0.54 -12.10
C GLU A 83 3.46 -0.91 -11.76
N THR A 84 2.22 -1.09 -11.31
CA THR A 84 1.71 -2.38 -10.84
C THR A 84 0.80 -3.08 -11.85
N ASN A 85 0.69 -2.57 -13.07
CA ASN A 85 -0.10 -3.15 -14.15
C ASN A 85 -1.60 -3.33 -13.83
N ILE A 86 -2.17 -2.41 -13.04
CA ILE A 86 -3.63 -2.39 -12.83
C ILE A 86 -4.27 -1.85 -14.11
N SER A 87 -4.92 -2.73 -14.86
CA SER A 87 -5.41 -2.45 -16.21
C SER A 87 -6.93 -2.49 -16.32
N ARG A 88 -7.62 -3.16 -15.39
CA ARG A 88 -9.07 -3.41 -15.47
C ARG A 88 -9.77 -3.08 -14.15
N LEU A 89 -10.99 -2.53 -14.24
CA LEU A 89 -11.81 -2.20 -13.07
C LEU A 89 -12.00 -3.38 -12.10
N PRO A 90 -12.29 -4.62 -12.54
CA PRO A 90 -12.50 -5.74 -11.62
C PRO A 90 -11.29 -6.07 -10.73
N GLN A 91 -10.05 -5.75 -11.15
CA GLN A 91 -8.87 -5.96 -10.29
C GLN A 91 -8.99 -5.13 -9.00
N LEU A 92 -9.48 -3.89 -9.12
CA LEU A 92 -9.66 -2.98 -7.99
C LEU A 92 -10.61 -3.51 -6.92
N ALA A 93 -11.51 -4.44 -7.27
CA ALA A 93 -12.39 -5.09 -6.29
C ALA A 93 -11.61 -5.83 -5.19
N ALA A 94 -10.41 -6.31 -5.49
CA ALA A 94 -9.57 -7.02 -4.52
C ALA A 94 -9.16 -6.13 -3.34
N LEU A 95 -9.15 -4.81 -3.50
CA LEU A 95 -8.85 -3.85 -2.43
C LEU A 95 -9.87 -3.90 -1.29
N ALA A 96 -11.08 -4.44 -1.51
CA ALA A 96 -12.07 -4.65 -0.45
C ALA A 96 -11.61 -5.61 0.66
N GLN A 97 -10.52 -6.36 0.42
CA GLN A 97 -9.90 -7.22 1.42
C GLN A 97 -9.13 -6.41 2.50
N VAL A 98 -8.75 -5.17 2.20
CA VAL A 98 -8.03 -4.30 3.13
C VAL A 98 -9.05 -3.37 3.81
N ARG A 99 -9.53 -3.78 4.98
CA ARG A 99 -10.47 -2.98 5.77
C ARG A 99 -9.82 -1.67 6.23
N ARG A 100 -10.64 -0.66 6.59
CA ARG A 100 -10.27 0.67 7.13
C ARG A 100 -9.08 1.34 6.42
N LEU A 101 -9.03 1.21 5.09
CA LEU A 101 -8.09 1.96 4.28
C LEU A 101 -8.64 3.37 4.08
N ASP A 102 -7.87 4.38 4.47
CA ASP A 102 -8.27 5.79 4.41
C ASP A 102 -7.82 6.45 3.11
N GLN A 103 -6.68 6.01 2.59
CA GLN A 103 -6.09 6.56 1.37
C GLN A 103 -5.69 5.47 0.38
N LEU A 104 -5.97 5.73 -0.90
CA LEU A 104 -5.53 4.90 -2.01
C LEU A 104 -4.82 5.79 -3.02
N THR A 105 -3.65 5.37 -3.49
CA THR A 105 -2.98 6.01 -4.62
C THR A 105 -2.62 4.98 -5.66
N ILE A 106 -3.15 5.15 -6.86
CA ILE A 106 -2.80 4.40 -8.06
C ILE A 106 -2.17 5.41 -9.02
N HIS A 107 -0.86 5.35 -9.18
CA HIS A 107 -0.17 6.27 -10.09
C HIS A 107 -0.57 5.98 -11.55
N PRO A 108 -0.72 7.01 -12.39
CA PRO A 108 -1.07 6.83 -13.80
C PRO A 108 0.00 6.03 -14.56
N GLU A 109 1.27 6.16 -14.16
CA GLU A 109 2.37 5.43 -14.77
C GLU A 109 2.29 3.93 -14.44
N GLY A 110 2.27 3.11 -15.49
CA GLY A 110 2.17 1.65 -15.42
C GLY A 110 0.87 1.12 -14.79
N ASN A 111 -0.19 1.93 -14.68
CA ASN A 111 -1.53 1.49 -14.29
C ASN A 111 -2.60 2.06 -15.25
N PRO A 112 -2.86 1.40 -16.40
CA PRO A 112 -3.82 1.88 -17.40
C PRO A 112 -5.23 2.12 -16.88
N VAL A 113 -5.63 1.50 -15.77
CA VAL A 113 -6.97 1.69 -15.18
C VAL A 113 -7.29 3.15 -14.87
N VAL A 114 -6.26 3.99 -14.59
CA VAL A 114 -6.43 5.40 -14.23
C VAL A 114 -6.95 6.24 -15.39
N SER A 115 -6.79 5.80 -16.64
CA SER A 115 -7.35 6.48 -17.81
C SER A 115 -8.82 6.12 -18.08
N LEU A 116 -9.41 5.17 -17.35
CA LEU A 116 -10.80 4.77 -17.53
C LEU A 116 -11.73 5.74 -16.79
N ALA A 117 -12.63 6.44 -17.48
CA ALA A 117 -13.50 7.44 -16.87
C ALA A 117 -14.22 7.00 -15.56
N LEU A 118 -14.57 5.72 -15.46
CA LEU A 118 -15.33 5.17 -14.34
C LEU A 118 -14.48 4.63 -13.17
N TRP A 119 -13.15 4.66 -13.23
CA TRP A 119 -12.32 3.98 -12.22
C TRP A 119 -12.51 4.51 -10.80
N ARG A 120 -12.63 5.84 -10.64
CA ARG A 120 -12.87 6.46 -9.33
C ARG A 120 -14.24 6.10 -8.80
N SER A 121 -15.29 6.24 -9.63
CA SER A 121 -16.66 5.87 -9.26
C SER A 121 -16.77 4.38 -8.89
N PHE A 122 -16.06 3.52 -9.62
CA PHE A 122 -16.00 2.09 -9.32
C PHE A 122 -15.37 1.83 -7.94
N ILE A 123 -14.23 2.45 -7.62
CA ILE A 123 -13.61 2.35 -6.29
C ILE A 123 -14.56 2.85 -5.20
N ILE A 124 -15.14 4.04 -5.39
CA ILE A 124 -16.05 4.68 -4.44
C ILE A 124 -17.22 3.74 -4.12
N TYR A 125 -17.81 3.13 -5.14
CA TYR A 125 -18.92 2.18 -5.00
C TYR A 125 -18.48 0.87 -4.34
N ARG A 126 -17.40 0.25 -4.82
CA ARG A 126 -16.92 -1.05 -4.30
C ARG A 126 -16.39 -0.96 -2.88
N LEU A 127 -15.81 0.17 -2.52
CA LEU A 127 -15.22 0.42 -1.21
C LEU A 127 -16.10 1.35 -0.34
N HIS A 128 -17.40 1.49 -0.64
CA HIS A 128 -18.28 2.42 0.09
C HIS A 128 -18.47 2.06 1.57
N HIS A 129 -18.31 0.78 1.94
CA HIS A 129 -18.32 0.35 3.33
C HIS A 129 -17.02 0.70 4.10
N PHE A 130 -16.01 1.23 3.42
CA PHE A 130 -14.75 1.64 4.01
C PHE A 130 -14.68 3.16 4.16
N ASN A 131 -13.92 3.59 5.16
CA ASN A 131 -13.73 4.99 5.51
C ASN A 131 -12.78 5.72 4.55
N LEU A 132 -12.76 5.33 3.26
CA LEU A 132 -11.82 5.83 2.25
C LEU A 132 -12.08 7.31 2.00
N GLN A 133 -11.18 8.16 2.51
CA GLN A 133 -11.28 9.62 2.46
C GLN A 133 -10.62 10.21 1.21
N ARG A 134 -9.54 9.58 0.71
CA ARG A 134 -8.74 10.14 -0.39
C ARG A 134 -8.36 9.11 -1.44
N ILE A 135 -8.47 9.51 -2.71
CA ILE A 135 -8.05 8.70 -3.86
C ILE A 135 -7.14 9.58 -4.75
N ASN A 136 -5.88 9.18 -4.91
CA ASN A 136 -4.83 9.94 -5.60
C ASN A 136 -4.73 11.39 -5.08
N GLY A 137 -4.70 11.57 -3.76
CA GLY A 137 -4.58 12.89 -3.12
C GLY A 137 -5.82 13.80 -3.22
N GLN A 138 -6.85 13.40 -3.97
CA GLN A 138 -8.12 14.12 -4.06
C GLN A 138 -9.11 13.56 -3.04
N GLU A 139 -9.82 14.44 -2.34
CA GLU A 139 -10.89 14.07 -1.43
C GLU A 139 -11.96 13.26 -2.16
N ARG A 140 -12.56 12.30 -1.46
CA ARG A 140 -13.77 11.62 -1.92
C ARG A 140 -14.90 12.65 -1.86
N ILE A 141 -15.12 13.37 -2.96
CA ILE A 141 -16.32 14.20 -3.09
C ILE A 141 -17.50 13.23 -3.08
N GLY A 142 -18.32 13.31 -2.03
CA GLY A 142 -19.54 12.53 -1.89
C GLY A 142 -20.46 12.80 -3.07
N VAL A 143 -21.02 11.73 -3.64
CA VAL A 143 -22.26 11.81 -4.42
C VAL A 143 -23.43 12.02 -3.48
#